data_AF-A0A7W5XZN1-F1
#
_entry.id   AF-A0A7W5XZN1-F1
#
_cell.length_a   1.000
_cell.length_b   1.000
_cell.length_c   1.000
_cell.angle_alpha   90.00
_cell.angle_beta   90.00
_cell.angle_gamma   90.00
#
_symmetry.space_group_name_H-M   'P 1'
#
loop_
_entity.id
_entity.type
_entity.pdbx_description
1 polymer ?
#
loop_
_entity_poly.entity_id
_entity_poly.type
_entity_poly.pdbx_seq_one_letter_code
_entity_poly.pdbx_strand_id
1 'polypeptide(L)'
;METPVQTDPIIAVVPCRAGSERVKNKNTRPFAGFDGGLLELKLAQLAAVAELEEIIISTNDPVVSDYAQRFSATQDRRVTVIERPDELGRSSTPMSEFIQYLGRLRERGTMLMTHVTHPLLTSGVFAELISSWRQAHAQGHDSLLTVTKLHTFLWDASGRPFNYDDAEEKWPRSQDIEPLFEVNHAAYLIPFSRVGEVGDRVGENPYMHEMSGEAVMDIDWEDQFQLLQDLAEAKQMRDHSLI
;
A
#
# COMPACT_ATOMS: atom_id res chain seq x y z
N MET A 1 12.38 29.16 21.46
CA MET A 1 12.58 28.24 20.33
C MET A 1 11.94 26.94 20.76
N GLU A 2 10.75 26.64 20.25
CA GLU A 2 10.13 25.35 20.48
C GLU A 2 11.02 24.29 19.82
N THR A 3 11.49 23.33 20.60
CA THR A 3 12.16 22.14 20.07
C THR A 3 11.16 21.51 19.09
N PRO A 4 11.53 21.26 17.82
CA PRO A 4 10.64 20.55 16.91
C PRO A 4 10.23 19.25 17.60
N VAL A 5 8.92 18.97 17.69
CA VAL A 5 8.45 17.65 18.09
C VAL A 5 9.06 16.68 17.08
N GLN A 6 10.06 15.93 17.51
CA GLN A 6 10.76 14.99 16.64
C GLN A 6 9.79 13.83 16.39
N THR A 7 9.06 13.92 15.29
CA THR A 7 8.18 12.85 14.83
C THR A 7 9.05 11.68 14.38
N ASP A 8 8.66 10.45 14.70
CA ASP A 8 9.37 9.26 14.25
C ASP A 8 9.50 9.26 12.71
N PRO A 9 10.66 8.83 12.18
CA PRO A 9 10.91 8.86 10.75
C PRO A 9 9.98 7.90 10.01
N ILE A 10 9.50 8.31 8.84
CA ILE A 10 8.65 7.46 7.98
C ILE A 10 9.52 6.85 6.90
N ILE A 11 9.46 5.51 6.79
CA ILE A 11 10.24 4.72 5.85
C ILE A 11 9.28 3.93 4.98
N ALA A 12 9.24 4.23 3.68
CA ALA A 12 8.46 3.44 2.75
C ALA A 12 9.10 2.08 2.55
N VAL A 13 8.32 1.01 2.59
CA VAL A 13 8.78 -0.36 2.32
C VAL A 13 7.93 -0.91 1.18
N VAL A 14 8.58 -1.25 0.07
CA VAL A 14 7.95 -1.76 -1.15
C VAL A 14 8.42 -3.20 -1.41
N PRO A 15 7.61 -4.19 -1.04
CA PRO A 15 7.85 -5.57 -1.39
C PRO A 15 7.68 -5.87 -2.88
N CYS A 16 8.75 -6.31 -3.54
CA CYS A 16 8.69 -6.83 -4.92
C CYS A 16 9.33 -8.22 -4.98
N ARG A 17 8.54 -9.29 -5.08
CA ARG A 17 9.09 -10.65 -5.27
C ARG A 17 9.31 -10.98 -6.74
N ALA A 18 10.29 -11.84 -7.01
CA ALA A 18 10.41 -12.52 -8.30
C ALA A 18 9.21 -13.46 -8.56
N GLY A 19 8.97 -13.80 -9.81
CA GLY A 19 8.03 -14.87 -10.17
C GLY A 19 6.55 -14.47 -10.01
N SER A 20 6.13 -13.37 -10.63
CA SER A 20 4.70 -13.05 -10.74
C SER A 20 3.96 -14.12 -11.56
N GLU A 21 3.08 -14.88 -10.92
CA GLU A 21 2.37 -16.03 -11.52
C GLU A 21 1.19 -15.61 -12.41
N ARG A 22 0.39 -14.64 -11.96
CA ARG A 22 -0.86 -14.21 -12.61
C ARG A 22 -0.66 -13.21 -13.75
N VAL A 23 0.36 -12.36 -13.64
CA VAL A 23 0.73 -11.35 -14.64
C VAL A 23 2.24 -11.42 -14.83
N LYS A 24 2.68 -11.82 -16.03
CA LYS A 24 4.10 -12.05 -16.31
C LYS A 24 4.89 -10.76 -16.15
N ASN A 25 5.98 -10.81 -15.38
CA ASN A 25 6.87 -9.67 -15.10
C ASN A 25 6.12 -8.43 -14.58
N LYS A 26 5.02 -8.59 -13.84
CA LYS A 26 4.13 -7.50 -13.40
C LYS A 26 4.85 -6.24 -12.91
N ASN A 27 5.84 -6.41 -12.03
CA ASN A 27 6.55 -5.29 -11.41
C ASN A 27 7.34 -4.43 -12.42
N THR A 28 7.83 -5.01 -13.51
CA THR A 28 8.76 -4.39 -14.47
C THR A 28 8.20 -4.34 -15.90
N ARG A 29 6.95 -4.75 -16.09
CA ARG A 29 6.25 -4.63 -17.37
C ARG A 29 5.93 -3.16 -17.61
N PRO A 30 6.28 -2.58 -18.78
CA PRO A 30 5.98 -1.19 -19.10
C PRO A 30 4.52 -0.85 -18.83
N PHE A 31 4.28 0.33 -18.27
CA PHE A 31 2.95 0.76 -17.81
C PHE A 31 2.79 2.26 -18.02
N ALA A 32 1.81 2.68 -18.83
CA ALA A 32 1.43 4.09 -19.03
C ALA A 32 2.63 5.06 -19.23
N GLY A 33 3.53 4.73 -20.15
CA GLY A 33 4.72 5.55 -20.45
C GLY A 33 5.91 5.39 -19.50
N PHE A 34 5.83 4.52 -18.49
CA PHE A 34 6.94 4.14 -17.62
C PHE A 34 7.54 2.81 -18.11
N ASP A 35 8.74 2.87 -18.71
CA ASP A 35 9.41 1.72 -19.31
C ASP A 35 9.87 0.68 -18.27
N GLY A 36 10.24 1.12 -17.06
CA GLY A 36 10.51 0.29 -15.90
C GLY A 36 9.24 -0.21 -15.18
N GLY A 37 8.07 0.08 -15.74
CA GLY A 37 6.79 -0.47 -15.30
C GLY A 37 6.27 0.08 -13.99
N LEU A 38 5.50 -0.75 -13.28
CA LEU A 38 4.89 -0.40 -12.00
C LEU A 38 5.93 -0.02 -10.92
N LEU A 39 7.11 -0.65 -10.96
CA LEU A 39 8.22 -0.32 -10.06
C LEU A 39 8.70 1.11 -10.27
N GLU A 40 8.91 1.53 -11.52
CA GLU A 40 9.34 2.88 -11.85
C GLU A 40 8.32 3.90 -11.39
N LEU A 41 7.04 3.68 -11.73
CA LEU A 41 5.96 4.57 -11.32
C LEU A 41 5.90 4.72 -9.80
N LYS A 42 5.97 3.61 -9.05
CA LYS A 42 5.93 3.66 -7.59
C LYS A 42 7.15 4.36 -6.99
N LEU A 43 8.35 4.14 -7.53
CA LEU A 43 9.55 4.85 -7.10
C LEU A 43 9.45 6.35 -7.36
N ALA A 44 8.92 6.77 -8.51
CA ALA A 44 8.70 8.17 -8.83
C ALA A 44 7.67 8.82 -7.88
N GLN A 45 6.55 8.14 -7.60
CA GLN A 45 5.54 8.58 -6.63
C GLN A 45 6.15 8.77 -5.23
N LEU A 46 6.88 7.78 -4.72
CA LEU A 46 7.49 7.85 -3.39
C LEU A 46 8.61 8.89 -3.32
N ALA A 47 9.42 9.04 -4.39
CA ALA A 47 10.46 10.07 -4.46
C ALA A 47 9.89 11.49 -4.40
N ALA A 48 8.66 11.70 -4.87
CA ALA A 48 7.98 12.99 -4.76
C ALA A 48 7.40 13.29 -3.36
N VAL A 49 7.44 12.33 -2.41
CA VAL A 49 6.98 12.53 -1.03
C VAL A 49 8.13 13.07 -0.17
N ALA A 50 8.03 14.31 0.30
CA ALA A 50 9.10 14.98 1.05
C ALA A 50 9.27 14.44 2.48
N GLU A 51 8.20 13.86 3.03
CA GLU A 51 8.13 13.37 4.41
C GLU A 51 8.79 12.00 4.61
N LEU A 52 9.14 11.30 3.52
CA LEU A 52 9.86 10.03 3.57
C LEU A 52 11.36 10.26 3.80
N GLU A 53 11.90 9.60 4.82
CA GLU A 53 13.33 9.60 5.12
C GLU A 53 14.08 8.55 4.29
N GLU A 54 13.41 7.43 3.99
CA GLU A 54 13.96 6.31 3.25
C GLU A 54 12.87 5.57 2.46
N ILE A 55 13.25 4.99 1.32
CA ILE A 55 12.43 4.11 0.48
C ILE A 55 13.15 2.77 0.33
N ILE A 56 12.69 1.75 1.04
CA ILE A 56 13.25 0.40 1.01
C ILE A 56 12.55 -0.44 -0.07
N ILE A 57 13.32 -0.97 -1.01
CA ILE A 57 12.86 -2.00 -1.94
C ILE A 57 13.36 -3.36 -1.44
N SER A 58 12.45 -4.20 -0.95
CA SER A 58 12.76 -5.58 -0.56
C SER A 58 12.48 -6.52 -1.72
N THR A 59 13.51 -7.12 -2.31
CA THR A 59 13.35 -7.96 -3.51
C THR A 59 14.37 -9.09 -3.60
N ASN A 60 13.94 -10.22 -4.18
CA ASN A 60 14.81 -11.30 -4.66
C ASN A 60 14.83 -11.37 -6.20
N ASP A 61 14.29 -10.37 -6.88
CA ASP A 61 14.29 -10.27 -8.34
C ASP A 61 15.48 -9.42 -8.80
N PRO A 62 16.47 -9.99 -9.53
CA PRO A 62 17.63 -9.25 -10.01
C PRO A 62 17.27 -8.06 -10.90
N VAL A 63 16.17 -8.11 -11.66
CA VAL A 63 15.73 -7.02 -12.54
C VAL A 63 15.21 -5.85 -11.71
N VAL A 64 14.43 -6.13 -10.67
CA VAL A 64 13.95 -5.11 -9.72
C VAL A 64 15.13 -4.51 -8.96
N SER A 65 16.06 -5.35 -8.50
CA SER A 65 17.25 -4.92 -7.77
C SER A 65 18.11 -3.96 -8.59
N ASP A 66 18.48 -4.34 -9.82
CA ASP A 66 19.26 -3.50 -10.74
C ASP A 66 18.56 -2.16 -11.03
N TYR A 67 17.26 -2.20 -11.34
CA TYR A 67 16.49 -0.98 -11.62
C TYR A 67 16.49 -0.03 -10.42
N ALA A 68 16.16 -0.54 -9.22
CA ALA A 68 16.08 0.28 -8.02
C ALA A 68 17.45 0.85 -7.59
N GLN A 69 18.54 0.09 -7.78
CA GLN A 69 19.90 0.60 -7.55
C GLN A 69 20.28 1.74 -8.51
N ARG A 70 19.93 1.60 -9.80
CA ARG A 70 20.13 2.69 -10.77
C ARG A 70 19.28 3.92 -10.43
N PHE A 71 18.03 3.72 -10.05
CA PHE A 71 17.15 4.82 -9.60
C PHE A 71 17.75 5.53 -8.37
N SER A 72 18.26 4.78 -7.39
CA SER A 72 18.95 5.34 -6.21
C SER A 72 20.16 6.21 -6.58
N ALA A 73 20.99 5.71 -7.51
CA ALA A 73 22.19 6.41 -7.95
C ALA A 73 21.92 7.68 -8.77
N THR A 74 20.78 7.75 -9.46
CA THR A 74 20.51 8.78 -10.49
C THR A 74 19.37 9.73 -10.18
N GLN A 75 18.36 9.30 -9.40
CA GLN A 75 17.14 10.05 -9.15
C GLN A 75 16.96 10.39 -7.67
N ASP A 76 17.05 9.40 -6.77
CA ASP A 76 16.78 9.62 -5.34
C ASP A 76 17.62 8.72 -4.42
N ARG A 77 18.58 9.33 -3.72
CA ARG A 77 19.49 8.62 -2.79
C ARG A 77 18.80 8.04 -1.55
N ARG A 78 17.54 8.38 -1.28
CA ARG A 78 16.74 7.76 -0.22
C ARG A 78 16.32 6.33 -0.55
N VAL A 79 16.48 5.89 -1.80
CA VAL A 79 16.13 4.53 -2.21
C VAL A 79 17.24 3.55 -1.79
N THR A 80 16.88 2.58 -0.95
CA THR A 80 17.75 1.49 -0.49
C THR A 80 17.20 0.14 -0.97
N VAL A 81 18.03 -0.67 -1.61
CA VAL A 81 17.66 -2.03 -2.01
C VAL A 81 18.13 -3.01 -0.94
N ILE A 82 17.22 -3.83 -0.43
CA ILE A 82 17.51 -4.92 0.50
C ILE A 82 17.16 -6.23 -0.20
N GLU A 83 18.15 -7.12 -0.29
CA GLU A 83 17.93 -8.47 -0.81
C GLU A 83 16.96 -9.22 0.11
N ARG A 84 15.90 -9.73 -0.49
CA ARG A 84 14.93 -10.59 0.20
C ARG A 84 15.44 -12.03 0.16
N PRO A 85 15.46 -12.73 1.30
CA PRO A 85 15.70 -14.17 1.30
C PRO A 85 14.72 -14.91 0.39
N ASP A 86 15.22 -15.86 -0.41
CA ASP A 86 14.41 -16.56 -1.42
C ASP A 86 13.24 -17.34 -0.81
N GLU A 87 13.42 -17.90 0.39
CA GLU A 87 12.35 -18.56 1.14
C GLU A 87 11.19 -17.63 1.50
N LEU A 88 11.42 -16.32 1.56
CA LEU A 88 10.39 -15.30 1.78
C LEU A 88 9.78 -14.76 0.47
N GLY A 89 10.27 -15.23 -0.69
CA GLY A 89 9.73 -14.92 -2.02
C GLY A 89 8.73 -15.97 -2.55
N ARG A 90 8.58 -17.12 -1.88
CA ARG A 90 7.78 -18.25 -2.38
C ARG A 90 6.28 -17.98 -2.20
N SER A 91 5.45 -18.54 -3.08
CA SER A 91 3.98 -18.47 -2.93
C SER A 91 3.46 -19.22 -1.71
N SER A 92 4.24 -20.16 -1.17
CA SER A 92 3.91 -20.93 0.03
C SER A 92 4.33 -20.24 1.35
N THR A 93 5.04 -19.10 1.30
CA THR A 93 5.51 -18.42 2.51
C THR A 93 4.33 -17.86 3.30
N PRO A 94 4.20 -18.17 4.60
CA PRO A 94 3.18 -17.55 5.43
C PRO A 94 3.35 -16.03 5.46
N MET A 95 2.24 -15.30 5.28
CA MET A 95 2.25 -13.84 5.32
C MET A 95 2.84 -13.31 6.64
N SER A 96 2.55 -13.97 7.77
CA SER A 96 3.09 -13.60 9.09
C SER A 96 4.62 -13.65 9.15
N GLU A 97 5.25 -14.68 8.56
CA GLU A 97 6.71 -14.78 8.49
C GLU A 97 7.31 -13.66 7.64
N PHE A 98 6.68 -13.36 6.50
CA PHE A 98 7.11 -12.28 5.64
C PHE A 98 6.99 -10.91 6.32
N ILE A 99 5.89 -10.65 7.01
CA ILE A 99 5.68 -9.40 7.75
C ILE A 99 6.65 -9.25 8.92
N GLN A 100 6.94 -10.33 9.67
CA GLN A 100 7.98 -10.30 10.71
C GLN A 100 9.36 -9.96 10.14
N TYR A 101 9.70 -10.46 8.95
CA TYR A 101 10.92 -10.05 8.26
C TYR A 101 10.93 -8.55 7.94
N LEU A 102 9.81 -8.01 7.42
CA LEU A 102 9.71 -6.57 7.16
C LEU A 102 9.90 -5.73 8.44
N GLY A 103 9.31 -6.17 9.55
CA GLY A 103 9.45 -5.54 10.87
C GLY A 103 10.90 -5.48 11.39
N ARG A 104 11.79 -6.34 10.88
CA ARG A 104 13.21 -6.40 11.26
C ARG A 104 14.13 -5.60 10.34
N LEU A 105 13.59 -4.98 9.28
CA LEU A 105 14.41 -4.21 8.35
C LEU A 105 15.03 -2.98 9.00
N ARG A 106 14.37 -2.38 10.01
CA ARG A 106 14.87 -1.25 10.78
C ARG A 106 14.53 -1.43 12.25
N GLU A 107 15.40 -0.93 13.11
CA GLU A 107 15.17 -0.94 14.57
C GLU A 107 14.23 0.18 15.04
N ARG A 108 14.11 1.26 14.24
CA ARG A 108 13.38 2.48 14.58
C ARG A 108 12.61 3.01 13.37
N GLY A 109 11.63 3.86 13.64
CA GLY A 109 10.80 4.50 12.64
C GLY A 109 9.46 3.80 12.41
N THR A 110 8.65 4.42 11.57
CA THR A 110 7.38 3.87 11.10
C THR A 110 7.56 3.31 9.70
N MET A 111 7.20 2.04 9.52
CA MET A 111 7.08 1.41 8.22
C MET A 111 5.80 1.91 7.54
N LEU A 112 5.93 2.55 6.38
CA LEU A 112 4.85 2.75 5.41
C LEU A 112 4.97 1.64 4.37
N MET A 113 4.22 0.55 4.56
CA MET A 113 4.21 -0.56 3.60
C MET A 113 3.20 -0.27 2.49
N THR A 114 3.64 -0.31 1.23
CA THR A 114 2.81 -0.12 0.03
C THR A 114 3.23 -1.10 -1.07
N HIS A 115 2.38 -1.28 -2.07
CA HIS A 115 2.64 -2.19 -3.20
C HIS A 115 2.76 -1.42 -4.52
N VAL A 116 3.58 -1.93 -5.44
CA VAL A 116 3.63 -1.42 -6.83
C VAL A 116 2.32 -1.70 -7.59
N THR A 117 1.49 -2.61 -7.08
CA THR A 117 0.22 -3.02 -7.68
C THR A 117 -0.91 -2.01 -7.53
N HIS A 118 -0.72 -0.95 -6.75
CA HIS A 118 -1.64 0.20 -6.67
C HIS A 118 -1.03 1.38 -7.45
N PRO A 119 -1.07 1.36 -8.80
CA PRO A 119 -0.39 2.34 -9.64
C PRO A 119 -0.95 3.76 -9.52
N LEU A 120 -2.20 3.91 -9.05
CA LEU A 120 -2.88 5.20 -8.96
C LEU A 120 -2.77 5.85 -7.56
N LEU A 121 -1.97 5.27 -6.66
CA LEU A 121 -1.59 5.89 -5.38
C LEU A 121 -0.51 6.97 -5.61
N THR A 122 -0.93 8.21 -5.77
CA THR A 122 -0.02 9.35 -6.04
C THR A 122 0.75 9.79 -4.80
N SER A 123 1.80 10.60 -4.99
CA SER A 123 2.57 11.26 -3.94
C SER A 123 1.70 12.10 -2.99
N GLY A 124 0.70 12.79 -3.52
CA GLY A 124 -0.29 13.54 -2.72
C GLY A 124 -1.06 12.63 -1.75
N VAL A 125 -1.51 11.47 -2.23
CA VAL A 125 -2.20 10.47 -1.39
C VAL A 125 -1.25 9.92 -0.32
N PHE A 126 0.02 9.66 -0.63
CA PHE A 126 1.00 9.24 0.37
C PHE A 126 1.26 10.32 1.43
N ALA A 127 1.34 11.60 1.05
CA ALA A 127 1.50 12.70 2.01
C ALA A 127 0.27 12.81 2.94
N GLU A 128 -0.95 12.63 2.40
CA GLU A 128 -2.18 12.57 3.18
C GLU A 128 -2.17 11.39 4.17
N LEU A 129 -1.75 10.19 3.74
CA LEU A 129 -1.62 9.02 4.60
C LEU A 129 -0.62 9.23 5.74
N ILE A 130 0.52 9.86 5.47
CA ILE A 130 1.52 10.19 6.49
C ILE A 130 0.97 11.19 7.50
N SER A 131 0.28 12.23 7.04
CA SER A 131 -0.40 13.20 7.90
C SER A 131 -1.45 12.52 8.79
N SER A 132 -2.30 11.68 8.18
CA SER A 132 -3.33 10.92 8.89
C SER A 132 -2.73 9.99 9.94
N TRP A 133 -1.64 9.29 9.61
CA TRP A 133 -0.92 8.45 10.56
C TRP A 133 -0.42 9.26 11.75
N ARG A 134 0.26 10.40 11.52
CA ARG A 134 0.79 11.23 12.61
C ARG A 134 -0.31 11.70 13.55
N GLN A 135 -1.47 12.08 13.02
CA GLN A 135 -2.63 12.47 13.82
C GLN A 135 -3.19 11.29 14.62
N ALA A 136 -3.42 10.15 13.98
CA ALA A 136 -3.93 8.95 14.63
C ALA A 136 -2.99 8.43 15.72
N HIS A 137 -1.68 8.40 15.44
CA HIS A 137 -0.67 7.99 16.41
C HIS A 137 -0.62 8.92 17.63
N ALA A 138 -0.75 10.23 17.43
CA ALA A 138 -0.87 11.19 18.54
C ALA A 138 -2.14 10.98 19.39
N GLN A 139 -3.17 10.33 18.84
CA GLN A 139 -4.41 9.95 19.53
C GLN A 139 -4.33 8.54 20.15
N GLY A 140 -3.18 7.85 20.08
CA GLY A 140 -2.97 6.55 20.70
C GLY A 140 -3.28 5.34 19.81
N HIS A 141 -3.45 5.53 18.50
CA HIS A 141 -3.50 4.42 17.55
C HIS A 141 -2.10 3.83 17.34
N ASP A 142 -2.00 2.51 17.25
CA ASP A 142 -0.73 1.81 17.14
C ASP A 142 -0.39 1.37 15.70
N SER A 143 -1.32 1.57 14.78
CA SER A 143 -1.17 1.32 13.36
C SER A 143 -2.23 2.08 12.55
N LEU A 144 -2.02 2.20 11.24
CA LEU A 144 -2.99 2.65 10.26
C LEU A 144 -3.08 1.61 9.14
N LEU A 145 -4.30 1.32 8.70
CA LEU A 145 -4.57 0.59 7.47
C LEU A 145 -5.57 1.35 6.61
N THR A 146 -5.45 1.15 5.31
CA THR A 146 -6.33 1.74 4.31
C THR A 146 -7.53 0.84 4.05
N VAL A 147 -8.72 1.45 4.04
CA VAL A 147 -9.99 0.73 3.87
C VAL A 147 -10.90 1.42 2.87
N THR A 148 -11.76 0.66 2.20
CA THR A 148 -12.87 1.16 1.39
C THR A 148 -14.15 1.01 2.18
N LYS A 149 -14.87 2.12 2.38
CA LYS A 149 -16.17 2.10 3.06
C LYS A 149 -17.23 1.45 2.17
N LEU A 150 -17.78 0.34 2.62
CA LEU A 150 -18.88 -0.38 1.99
C LEU A 150 -20.20 0.00 2.65
N HIS A 151 -20.99 0.80 1.95
CA HIS A 151 -22.32 1.22 2.37
C HIS A 151 -23.36 0.66 1.39
N THR A 152 -23.47 -0.67 1.37
CA THR A 152 -24.26 -1.43 0.40
C THR A 152 -24.94 -2.64 1.05
N PHE A 153 -25.84 -3.30 0.34
CA PHE A 153 -26.52 -4.51 0.79
C PHE A 153 -25.59 -5.72 0.62
N LEU A 154 -25.13 -6.30 1.72
CA LEU A 154 -24.32 -7.51 1.71
C LEU A 154 -25.17 -8.69 2.18
N TRP A 155 -25.17 -9.76 1.39
CA TRP A 155 -25.92 -10.98 1.69
C TRP A 155 -24.95 -12.14 1.85
N ASP A 156 -25.19 -12.99 2.84
CA ASP A 156 -24.37 -14.17 3.09
C ASP A 156 -24.72 -15.34 2.16
N ALA A 157 -23.97 -16.43 2.26
CA ALA A 157 -24.18 -17.64 1.45
C ALA A 157 -25.52 -18.35 1.74
N SER A 158 -26.21 -18.03 2.84
CA SER A 158 -27.54 -18.55 3.15
C SER A 158 -28.67 -17.76 2.47
N GLY A 159 -28.34 -16.65 1.79
CA GLY A 159 -29.31 -15.77 1.17
C GLY A 159 -30.02 -14.89 2.20
N ARG A 160 -29.32 -14.45 3.25
CA ARG A 160 -29.81 -13.50 4.25
C ARG A 160 -28.94 -12.25 4.31
N PRO A 161 -29.50 -11.09 4.71
CA PRO A 161 -28.73 -9.90 5.02
C PRO A 161 -27.62 -10.19 6.02
N PHE A 162 -26.41 -9.71 5.73
CA PHE A 162 -25.25 -9.83 6.61
C PHE A 162 -25.08 -8.58 7.50
N ASN A 163 -25.34 -7.39 6.96
CA ASN A 163 -25.01 -6.11 7.59
C ASN A 163 -26.22 -5.21 7.92
N TYR A 164 -27.44 -5.73 7.85
CA TYR A 164 -28.66 -5.04 8.28
C TYR A 164 -29.73 -6.05 8.72
N ASP A 165 -30.71 -5.57 9.48
CA ASP A 165 -31.87 -6.37 9.92
C ASP A 165 -33.03 -6.20 8.92
N ASP A 166 -33.53 -7.31 8.38
CA ASP A 166 -34.67 -7.35 7.45
C ASP A 166 -36.03 -7.63 8.12
N ALA A 167 -36.09 -7.66 9.46
CA ALA A 167 -37.32 -8.00 10.19
C ALA A 167 -38.41 -6.92 10.12
N GLU A 168 -38.04 -5.64 10.25
CA GLU A 168 -38.99 -4.51 10.18
C GLU A 168 -39.12 -3.94 8.77
N GLU A 169 -38.00 -3.75 8.08
CA GLU A 169 -37.94 -3.24 6.71
C GLU A 169 -36.98 -4.13 5.91
N LYS A 170 -37.50 -4.76 4.84
CA LYS A 170 -36.70 -5.69 4.03
C LYS A 170 -35.62 -4.98 3.24
N TRP A 171 -35.86 -3.73 2.85
CA TRP A 171 -34.94 -2.92 2.08
C TRP A 171 -34.83 -1.53 2.69
N PRO A 172 -34.07 -1.38 3.81
CA PRO A 172 -33.83 -0.07 4.38
C PRO A 172 -33.13 0.82 3.35
N ARG A 173 -33.22 2.14 3.51
CA ARG A 173 -32.50 3.04 2.62
C ARG A 173 -31.01 2.79 2.81
N SER A 174 -30.23 2.83 1.72
CA SER A 174 -28.81 2.46 1.79
C SER A 174 -28.01 3.27 2.80
N GLN A 175 -28.42 4.53 3.10
CA GLN A 175 -27.78 5.37 4.11
C GLN A 175 -28.07 5.00 5.58
N ASP A 176 -29.08 4.15 5.81
CA ASP A 176 -29.46 3.67 7.15
C ASP A 176 -28.78 2.33 7.49
N ILE A 177 -27.98 1.77 6.57
CA ILE A 177 -27.27 0.50 6.74
C ILE A 177 -25.96 0.75 7.49
N GLU A 178 -25.60 -0.09 8.46
CA GLU A 178 -24.30 0.06 9.12
C GLU A 178 -23.17 -0.22 8.11
N PRO A 179 -22.20 0.71 7.94
CA PRO A 179 -21.12 0.52 6.98
C PRO A 179 -20.16 -0.59 7.43
N LEU A 180 -19.66 -1.33 6.46
CA LEU A 180 -18.48 -2.18 6.65
C LEU A 180 -17.26 -1.56 5.97
N PHE A 181 -16.07 -2.04 6.32
CA PHE A 181 -14.81 -1.51 5.81
C PHE A 181 -13.99 -2.65 5.20
N GLU A 182 -13.84 -2.62 3.88
CA GLU A 182 -12.99 -3.55 3.16
C GLU A 182 -11.53 -3.08 3.24
N VAL A 183 -10.61 -3.93 3.69
CA VAL A 183 -9.19 -3.61 3.65
C VAL A 183 -8.73 -3.64 2.19
N ASN A 184 -8.36 -2.48 1.65
CA ASN A 184 -8.00 -2.35 0.22
C ASN A 184 -6.51 -2.54 -0.06
N HIS A 185 -5.71 -2.79 0.98
CA HIS A 185 -4.29 -3.10 0.90
C HIS A 185 -3.42 -2.01 0.23
N ALA A 186 -3.91 -0.78 0.05
CA ALA A 186 -3.16 0.27 -0.62
C ALA A 186 -1.91 0.69 0.18
N ALA A 187 -2.08 0.88 1.49
CA ALA A 187 -1.00 1.17 2.42
C ALA A 187 -1.30 0.72 3.85
N TYR A 188 -0.21 0.50 4.59
CA TYR A 188 -0.19 0.28 6.03
C TYR A 188 0.88 1.17 6.67
N LEU A 189 0.60 1.75 7.84
CA LEU A 189 1.60 2.43 8.66
C LEU A 189 1.66 1.81 10.05
N ILE A 190 2.85 1.43 10.50
CA ILE A 190 3.06 0.81 11.81
C ILE A 190 4.53 0.98 12.23
N PRO A 191 4.85 1.28 13.50
CA PRO A 191 6.23 1.29 13.97
C PRO A 191 6.91 -0.07 13.73
N PHE A 192 8.17 -0.09 13.27
CA PHE A 192 8.90 -1.35 13.04
C PHE A 192 8.96 -2.22 14.31
N SER A 193 9.17 -1.59 15.47
CA SER A 193 9.14 -2.27 16.77
C SER A 193 7.80 -2.97 17.02
N ARG A 194 6.69 -2.29 16.68
CA ARG A 194 5.34 -2.80 16.89
C ARG A 194 5.03 -4.02 16.02
N VAL A 195 5.53 -4.06 14.79
CA VAL A 195 5.43 -5.24 13.91
C VAL A 195 6.02 -6.49 14.58
N GLY A 196 7.17 -6.34 15.24
CA GLY A 196 7.81 -7.44 15.97
C GLY A 196 7.05 -7.89 17.21
N GLU A 197 6.40 -6.95 17.92
CA GLU A 197 5.59 -7.23 19.11
C GLU A 197 4.29 -7.96 18.78
N VAL A 198 3.57 -7.51 17.75
CA VAL A 198 2.24 -8.05 17.40
C VAL A 198 2.31 -9.16 16.36
N GLY A 199 3.41 -9.25 15.61
CA GLY A 199 3.61 -10.25 14.56
C GLY A 199 2.82 -9.99 13.28
N ASP A 200 2.30 -8.77 13.09
CA ASP A 200 1.48 -8.36 11.94
C ASP A 200 1.72 -6.88 11.58
N ARG A 201 1.20 -6.45 10.42
CA ARG A 201 1.22 -5.06 9.93
C ARG A 201 0.03 -4.23 10.42
N VAL A 202 -0.82 -4.83 11.25
CA VAL A 202 -1.97 -4.22 11.91
C VAL A 202 -1.81 -4.50 13.41
N GLY A 203 -1.84 -3.43 14.21
CA GLY A 203 -1.75 -3.52 15.66
C GLY A 203 -3.09 -3.80 16.33
N GLU A 204 -3.13 -3.63 17.63
CA GLU A 204 -4.30 -3.90 18.47
C GLU A 204 -5.31 -2.74 18.47
N ASN A 205 -4.87 -1.52 18.13
CA ASN A 205 -5.72 -0.34 18.04
C ASN A 205 -5.51 0.40 16.70
N PRO A 206 -5.91 -0.21 15.57
CA PRO A 206 -5.69 0.36 14.25
C PRO A 206 -6.59 1.56 13.98
N TYR A 207 -6.04 2.56 13.29
CA TYR A 207 -6.81 3.61 12.64
C TYR A 207 -7.17 3.19 11.21
N MET A 208 -8.46 3.18 10.89
CA MET A 208 -8.95 2.91 9.54
C MET A 208 -8.99 4.22 8.73
N HIS A 209 -8.06 4.37 7.78
CA HIS A 209 -8.07 5.49 6.86
C HIS A 209 -8.94 5.14 5.64
N GLU A 210 -10.10 5.79 5.55
CA GLU A 210 -11.04 5.57 4.45
C GLU A 210 -10.52 6.16 3.13
N MET A 211 -10.49 5.33 2.09
CA MET A 211 -10.14 5.70 0.73
C MET A 211 -11.15 5.12 -0.25
N SER A 212 -11.27 5.74 -1.43
CA SER A 212 -12.19 5.26 -2.47
C SER A 212 -11.72 5.68 -3.86
N GLY A 213 -12.47 5.26 -4.88
CA GLY A 213 -12.23 5.64 -6.26
C GLY A 213 -11.04 4.90 -6.87
N GLU A 214 -10.32 5.57 -7.76
CA GLU A 214 -9.22 4.98 -8.53
C GLU A 214 -7.99 4.64 -7.68
N ALA A 215 -7.78 5.35 -6.56
CA ALA A 215 -6.62 5.18 -5.69
C ALA A 215 -6.58 3.78 -5.05
N VAL A 216 -7.74 3.17 -4.77
CA VAL A 216 -7.83 1.86 -4.11
C VAL A 216 -7.74 0.68 -5.07
N MET A 217 -7.66 0.93 -6.39
CA MET A 217 -7.61 -0.13 -7.40
C MET A 217 -6.23 -0.80 -7.44
N ASP A 218 -6.23 -2.13 -7.48
CA ASP A 218 -5.02 -2.95 -7.51
C ASP A 218 -4.92 -3.82 -8.78
N ILE A 219 -3.68 -4.20 -9.11
CA ILE A 219 -3.39 -5.13 -10.21
C ILE A 219 -3.03 -6.49 -9.64
N ASP A 220 -3.94 -7.44 -9.82
CA ASP A 220 -3.79 -8.81 -9.40
C ASP A 220 -3.90 -9.80 -10.58
N TRP A 221 -4.65 -9.41 -11.60
CA TRP A 221 -4.95 -10.16 -12.82
C TRP A 221 -4.66 -9.33 -14.08
N GLU A 222 -4.61 -10.01 -15.23
CA GLU A 222 -4.24 -9.40 -16.52
C GLU A 222 -5.26 -8.37 -17.02
N ASP A 223 -6.55 -8.60 -16.77
CA ASP A 223 -7.63 -7.66 -17.09
C ASP A 223 -7.54 -6.37 -16.26
N GLN A 224 -7.19 -6.49 -14.98
CA GLN A 224 -6.91 -5.33 -14.11
C GLN A 224 -5.66 -4.56 -14.58
N PHE A 225 -4.63 -5.27 -15.06
CA PHE A 225 -3.44 -4.61 -15.64
C PHE A 225 -3.85 -3.75 -16.84
N GLN A 226 -4.62 -4.31 -17.79
CA GLN A 226 -5.08 -3.57 -18.96
C GLN A 226 -5.99 -2.40 -18.57
N LEU A 227 -6.96 -2.63 -17.69
CA LEU A 227 -7.90 -1.59 -17.23
C LEU A 227 -7.16 -0.41 -16.60
N LEU A 228 -6.22 -0.70 -15.69
CA LEU A 228 -5.48 0.35 -15.00
C LEU A 228 -4.47 1.04 -15.90
N GLN A 229 -3.92 0.34 -16.91
CA GLN A 229 -3.10 0.98 -17.94
C GLN A 229 -3.94 1.96 -18.76
N ASP A 230 -5.10 1.55 -19.27
CA ASP A 230 -5.99 2.41 -20.07
C ASP A 230 -6.43 3.63 -19.25
N LEU A 231 -6.77 3.44 -17.97
CA LEU A 231 -7.13 4.53 -17.06
C LEU A 231 -5.95 5.49 -16.83
N ALA A 232 -4.75 4.95 -16.58
CA ALA A 232 -3.54 5.74 -16.37
C ALA A 232 -3.17 6.58 -17.60
N GLU A 233 -3.22 6.00 -18.80
CA GLU A 233 -3.00 6.71 -20.07
C GLU A 233 -4.06 7.78 -20.31
N ALA A 234 -5.33 7.48 -20.02
CA ALA A 234 -6.42 8.45 -20.11
C ALA A 234 -6.26 9.64 -19.15
N LYS A 235 -5.68 9.41 -17.97
CA LYS A 235 -5.34 10.48 -17.02
C LYS A 235 -4.22 11.36 -17.56
N GLN A 236 -3.16 10.77 -18.08
CA GLN A 236 -2.06 11.52 -18.69
C GLN A 236 -2.52 12.37 -19.88
N MET A 237 -3.41 11.84 -20.74
CA MET A 237 -4.02 12.60 -21.84
C MET A 237 -4.88 13.79 -21.38
N ARG A 238 -5.31 13.79 -20.11
CA ARG A 238 -6.08 14.87 -19.46
C ARG A 238 -5.21 15.73 -18.54
N ASP A 239 -3.88 15.65 -18.69
CA ASP A 239 -2.89 16.37 -17.88
C ASP A 239 -2.98 16.07 -16.37
N HIS A 240 -3.52 14.91 -16.00
CA HIS A 240 -3.50 14.42 -14.62
C HIS A 240 -2.21 13.63 -14.37
N SER A 241 -1.37 14.13 -13.47
CA SER A 241 -0.16 13.44 -13.03
C SER A 241 -0.51 12.08 -12.40
N LEU A 242 0.32 11.08 -12.69
CA LEU A 242 0.34 9.80 -11.97
C LEU A 242 1.33 9.80 -10.80
N ILE A 243 2.22 10.79 -10.75
CA ILE A 243 3.13 11.07 -9.63
C ILE A 243 2.41 11.96 -8.63
#